data_AF-A0A528CC62-F1
#
_entry.id   AF-A0A528CC62-F1
#
_cell.length_a   1.000
_cell.length_b   1.000
_cell.length_c   1.000
_cell.angle_alpha   90.00
_cell.angle_beta   90.00
_cell.angle_gamma   90.00
#
_symmetry.space_group_name_H-M   'P 1'
#
loop_
_entity.id
_entity.type
_entity.pdbx_description
1 polymer ?
#
loop_
_entity_poly.entity_id
_entity_poly.type
_entity_poly.pdbx_seq_one_letter_code
_entity_poly.pdbx_strand_id
1 'polypeptide(L)'
;AAARNHLAAEFYKMLRQVGVDARVKIARTAAPTCPKRIAERDGEHRLIAEAISKRDPEAAEAAMRAHLLSVQRRITERSNAGAFAA
;
A
#
# COMPACT_ATOMS: atom_id res chain seq x y z
N ALA A 1 -7.21 2.70 14.34
CA ALA A 1 -8.55 3.19 14.74
C ALA A 1 -9.67 2.27 14.24
N ALA A 2 -9.81 1.97 12.94
CA ALA A 2 -10.92 1.17 12.39
C ALA A 2 -11.06 -0.24 13.01
N ALA A 3 -9.96 -0.97 13.20
CA ALA A 3 -9.97 -2.28 13.84
C ALA A 3 -10.14 -2.25 15.38
N ARG A 4 -10.26 -1.05 15.99
CA ARG A 4 -10.26 -0.82 17.45
C ARG A 4 -9.13 -1.51 18.23
N ASN A 5 -8.03 -1.84 17.54
CA ASN A 5 -6.81 -2.37 18.14
C ASN A 5 -5.77 -1.24 18.25
N HIS A 6 -5.41 -0.86 19.48
CA HIS A 6 -4.49 0.24 19.75
C HIS A 6 -3.05 -0.10 19.34
N LEU A 7 -2.58 -1.30 19.69
CA LEU A 7 -1.23 -1.78 19.33
C LEU A 7 -1.02 -1.76 17.82
N ALA A 8 -1.98 -2.28 17.04
CA ALA A 8 -1.91 -2.28 15.58
C ALA A 8 -1.86 -0.86 15.01
N ALA A 9 -2.57 0.09 15.63
CA ALA A 9 -2.55 1.49 15.22
C ALA A 9 -1.18 2.14 15.46
N GLU A 10 -0.59 1.93 16.65
CA GLU A 10 0.73 2.46 16.98
C GLU A 10 1.84 1.83 16.14
N PHE A 11 1.78 0.50 15.95
CA PHE A 11 2.71 -0.20 15.06
C PHE A 11 2.66 0.37 13.63
N TYR A 12 1.46 0.60 13.09
CA TYR A 12 1.33 1.16 11.76
C TYR A 12 1.82 2.61 11.67
N LYS A 13 1.62 3.43 12.71
CA LYS A 13 2.21 4.78 12.78
C LYS A 13 3.73 4.72 12.74
N MET A 14 4.35 3.83 13.51
CA MET A 14 5.80 3.62 13.50
C MET A 14 6.28 3.18 12.11
N LEU A 15 5.60 2.22 11.48
CA LEU A 15 5.93 1.76 10.13
C LEU A 15 5.89 2.91 9.10
N ARG A 16 4.92 3.81 9.19
CA ARG A 16 4.86 4.98 8.30
C ARG A 16 6.07 5.91 8.45
N GLN A 17 6.67 6.00 9.64
CA GLN A 17 7.87 6.82 9.85
C GLN A 17 9.06 6.29 9.04
N VAL A 18 9.18 4.97 8.91
CA VAL A 18 10.24 4.34 8.08
C VAL A 18 10.10 4.75 6.61
N GLY A 19 8.87 4.82 6.09
CA GLY A 19 8.61 5.19 4.70
C GLY A 19 8.84 6.68 4.37
N VAL A 20 8.98 7.54 5.39
CA VAL A 20 9.33 8.97 5.23
C VAL A 20 10.77 9.29 5.67
N ASP A 21 11.50 8.30 6.19
CA ASP A 21 12.90 8.44 6.57
C ASP A 21 13.74 8.78 5.32
N ALA A 22 14.48 9.87 5.38
CA ALA A 22 15.29 10.40 4.27
C ALA A 22 16.37 9.42 3.77
N ARG A 23 16.75 8.43 4.58
CA ARG A 23 17.67 7.34 4.18
C ARG A 23 16.98 6.31 3.29
N VAL A 24 15.67 6.15 3.43
CA VAL A 24 14.82 5.33 2.57
C VAL A 24 14.35 6.24 1.42
N LYS A 25 15.24 6.56 0.48
CA LYS A 25 14.92 7.34 -0.72
C LYS A 25 14.05 6.53 -1.69
N ILE A 26 12.78 6.30 -1.34
CA ILE A 26 11.79 5.94 -2.34
C ILE A 26 11.59 7.20 -3.16
N ALA A 27 12.16 7.23 -4.37
CA ALA A 27 12.01 8.36 -5.28
C ALA A 27 10.52 8.75 -5.34
N ARG A 28 10.20 9.92 -4.80
CA ARG A 28 8.90 10.57 -5.01
C ARG A 28 8.91 11.11 -6.43
N THR A 29 8.81 10.21 -7.41
CA THR A 29 8.49 10.62 -8.77
C THR A 29 7.06 11.11 -8.74
N ALA A 30 6.92 12.43 -8.60
CA ALA A 30 5.72 13.22 -8.82
C ALA A 30 5.32 13.21 -10.31
N ALA A 31 5.44 12.07 -10.99
CA ALA A 31 4.75 11.87 -12.25
C ALA A 31 3.25 12.01 -11.95
N PRO A 32 2.48 12.74 -12.77
CA PRO A 32 1.06 12.94 -12.54
C PRO A 32 0.42 11.57 -12.32
N THR A 33 -0.31 11.45 -11.20
CA THR A 33 -0.89 10.18 -10.76
C THR A 33 -1.79 9.66 -11.88
N CYS A 34 -1.28 8.71 -12.67
CA CYS A 34 -1.99 8.19 -13.83
C CYS A 34 -3.41 7.78 -13.40
N PRO A 35 -4.49 8.32 -14.01
CA PRO A 35 -5.86 8.04 -13.57
C PRO A 35 -6.16 6.54 -13.50
N LYS A 36 -5.59 5.75 -14.43
CA LYS A 36 -5.66 4.29 -14.42
C LYS A 36 -5.14 3.68 -13.12
N ARG A 37 -4.02 4.20 -12.59
CA ARG A 37 -3.41 3.73 -11.33
C ARG A 37 -4.29 4.02 -10.13
N ILE A 38 -4.95 5.18 -10.11
CA ILE A 38 -5.91 5.52 -9.05
C ILE A 38 -7.09 4.55 -9.12
N ALA A 39 -7.65 4.32 -10.30
CA ALA A 39 -8.76 3.41 -10.48
C ALA A 39 -8.43 1.96 -10.06
N GLU A 40 -7.23 1.46 -10.40
CA GLU A 40 -6.75 0.15 -9.95
C GLU A 40 -6.67 0.06 -8.42
N ARG A 41 -6.00 1.04 -7.78
CA ARG A 41 -5.91 1.11 -6.31
C ARG A 41 -7.30 1.17 -5.69
N ASP A 42 -8.17 2.04 -6.18
CA ASP A 42 -9.49 2.23 -5.60
C ASP A 42 -10.35 0.96 -5.77
N GLY A 43 -10.14 0.20 -6.86
CA GLY A 43 -10.69 -1.14 -7.03
C GLY A 43 -10.18 -2.14 -5.98
N GLU A 44 -8.87 -2.22 -5.77
CA GLU A 44 -8.26 -3.05 -4.73
C GLU A 44 -8.84 -2.73 -3.33
N HIS A 45 -8.93 -1.43 -2.99
CA HIS A 45 -9.47 -0.97 -1.72
C HIS A 45 -10.97 -1.25 -1.57
N ARG A 46 -11.74 -1.18 -2.66
CA ARG A 46 -13.17 -1.50 -2.65
C ARG A 46 -13.41 -2.97 -2.29
N LEU A 47 -12.61 -3.89 -2.86
CA LEU A 47 -12.71 -5.32 -2.56
C LEU A 47 -12.45 -5.61 -1.07
N ILE A 48 -11.43 -4.97 -0.50
CA ILE A 48 -11.13 -5.07 0.94
C ILE A 48 -12.32 -4.57 1.77
N ALA A 49 -12.83 -3.38 1.46
CA ALA A 49 -13.94 -2.78 2.20
C ALA A 49 -15.21 -3.64 2.10
N GLU A 50 -15.47 -4.24 0.94
CA GLU A 50 -16.59 -5.13 0.72
C GLU A 50 -16.47 -6.40 1.56
N ALA A 51 -15.31 -7.06 1.57
CA ALA A 51 -15.07 -8.25 2.40
C ALA A 51 -15.24 -7.95 3.90
N ILE A 52 -14.73 -6.81 4.37
CA ILE A 52 -14.94 -6.34 5.75
C ILE A 52 -16.42 -6.12 6.04
N SER A 53 -17.16 -5.49 5.11
CA SER A 53 -18.60 -5.23 5.29
C SER A 53 -19.41 -6.52 5.41
N LYS A 54 -19.01 -7.57 4.68
CA LYS A 54 -19.59 -8.91 4.72
C LYS A 54 -19.16 -9.72 5.94
N ARG A 55 -18.24 -9.19 6.77
CA ARG A 55 -17.63 -9.88 7.92
C ARG A 55 -16.94 -11.19 7.52
N ASP A 56 -16.32 -11.20 6.34
CA ASP A 56 -15.53 -12.32 5.84
C ASP A 56 -14.04 -12.05 6.11
N PRO A 57 -13.46 -12.59 7.20
CA PRO A 57 -12.09 -12.30 7.58
C PRO A 57 -11.07 -12.90 6.60
N GLU A 58 -11.36 -14.07 6.03
CA GLU A 58 -10.45 -14.75 5.10
C GLU A 58 -10.39 -13.99 3.78
N ALA A 59 -11.53 -13.59 3.23
CA ALA A 59 -11.56 -12.78 2.02
C ALA A 59 -10.92 -11.40 2.23
N ALA A 60 -11.13 -10.77 3.39
CA ALA A 60 -10.52 -9.49 3.72
C ALA A 60 -8.98 -9.59 3.80
N GLU A 61 -8.48 -10.65 4.42
CA GLU A 61 -7.04 -10.92 4.47
C GLU A 61 -6.47 -11.20 3.09
N ALA A 62 -7.12 -12.07 2.30
CA ALA A 62 -6.69 -12.41 0.95
C ALA A 62 -6.62 -11.16 0.05
N ALA A 63 -7.64 -10.31 0.09
CA ALA A 63 -7.67 -9.05 -0.65
C ALA A 63 -6.55 -8.08 -0.19
N MET A 64 -6.30 -8.00 1.11
CA MET A 64 -5.22 -7.16 1.65
C MET A 64 -3.83 -7.67 1.22
N ARG A 65 -3.60 -8.98 1.28
CA ARG A 65 -2.35 -9.59 0.81
C ARG A 65 -2.12 -9.32 -0.67
N ALA A 66 -3.16 -9.46 -1.50
CA ALA A 66 -3.08 -9.13 -2.92
C ALA A 66 -2.74 -7.65 -3.17
N HIS A 67 -3.37 -6.73 -2.44
CA HIS A 67 -3.04 -5.31 -2.49
C HIS A 67 -1.58 -5.04 -2.10
N LEU A 68 -1.08 -5.65 -1.03
CA LEU A 68 0.30 -5.48 -0.58
C LEU A 68 1.31 -6.02 -1.61
N LEU A 69 1.02 -7.13 -2.30
CA LEU A 69 1.84 -7.64 -3.40
C LEU A 69 1.89 -6.66 -4.59
N SER A 70 0.75 -6.06 -4.94
CA SER A 70 0.66 -5.00 -5.96
C SER A 70 1.53 -3.79 -5.59
N VAL A 71 1.47 -3.35 -4.32
CA VAL A 71 2.32 -2.27 -3.79
C VAL A 71 3.81 -2.65 -3.80
N GLN A 72 4.16 -3.86 -3.37
CA GLN A 72 5.54 -4.34 -3.36
C GLN A 72 6.13 -4.34 -4.77
N ARG A 73 5.40 -4.89 -5.75
CA ARG A 73 5.83 -4.88 -7.16
C ARG A 73 6.14 -3.46 -7.64
N ARG A 74 5.27 -2.51 -7.33
CA ARG A 74 5.44 -1.09 -7.69
C ARG A 74 6.66 -0.46 -7.01
N ILE A 75 6.97 -0.84 -5.77
CA ILE A 75 8.18 -0.37 -5.07
C ILE A 75 9.42 -0.92 -5.78
N THR A 76 9.45 -2.21 -6.07
CA THR A 76 10.57 -2.86 -6.79
C THR A 76 10.79 -2.25 -8.17
N GLU A 77 9.72 -2.03 -8.95
CA GLU A 77 9.79 -1.39 -10.27
C GLU A 77 10.44 0.00 -10.19
N ARG A 78 10.09 0.80 -9.17
CA ARG A 78 10.67 2.14 -8.96
C ARG A 78 12.14 2.07 -8.55
N SER A 79 12.48 1.15 -7.64
CA SER A 79 13.86 0.97 -7.20
C SER A 79 14.77 0.53 -8.35
N ASN A 80 14.28 -0.39 -9.20
CA ASN A 80 15.01 -0.86 -10.37
C ASN A 80 15.13 0.25 -11.43
N ALA A 81 14.07 1.02 -11.70
CA ALA A 81 14.13 2.14 -12.64
C ALA A 81 15.15 3.21 -12.22
N GLY A 82 15.35 3.42 -10.92
CA GLY A 82 16.40 4.29 -10.38
C GLY A 82 17.82 3.74 -10.56
N ALA A 83 17.99 2.42 -10.62
CA ALA A 83 19.29 1.77 -10.81
C ALA A 83 19.78 1.77 -12.26
N PHE A 84 18.87 1.85 -13.24
CA PHE A 84 19.21 1.92 -14.67
C PHE A 84 19.29 3.37 -15.22
N ALA A 85 18.97 4.38 -14.40
CA ALA A 85 19.03 5.79 -14.76
C ALA A 85 20.25 6.54 -14.16
N ALA A 86 21.10 5.84 -13.40
CA ALA A 86 22.35 6.31 -12.81
C ALA A 86 23.55 5.72 -13.55
#